data_AF-A0A1B8FFZ1-F1
#
_entry.id   AF-A0A1B8FFZ1-F1
#
_cell.length_a   1.000
_cell.length_b   1.000
_cell.length_c   1.000
_cell.angle_alpha   90.00
_cell.angle_beta   90.00
_cell.angle_gamma   90.00
#
_symmetry.space_group_name_H-M   'P 1'
#
loop_
_entity.id
_entity.type
_entity.pdbx_description
1 polymer ?
#
loop_
_entity_poly.entity_id
_entity_poly.type
_entity_poly.pdbx_seq_one_letter_code
_entity_poly.pdbx_strand_id
1 'polypeptide(L)'
;MVAVDVNDSDYREFLRYRNIHIEHKEPPTKLMQQATEVIGRSRESPKMNDAAAHELIRTIGRLQTADEDTVNRGLAPNIVPSISQVLEERLESFSNQLWFRAVTVPVLPDFLDVPSLLLLPRPKPDFVFGFSKLAFTTRQMGSMLHLVDDDFEHSYALPDQKTCFPFLVIEFKSQAKKGTHYVATNQTASAGAIALNGQLELMRRSCSATSLDTNLQRFFSVTIDQVYAKINVHWVAGNPTQGEPYSFHVKGIAGHFLDSVERARAAADAVENILDYGVNTLLPGICDALDAYKTAMAAARDGL
;
A
#
# COMPACT_ATOMS: atom_id res chain seq x y z
N MET A 1 26.75 0.28 2.35
CA MET A 1 26.00 -0.54 3.33
C MET A 1 25.07 -1.45 2.53
N VAL A 2 25.06 -2.76 2.79
CA VAL A 2 24.23 -3.72 2.05
C VAL A 2 22.83 -3.73 2.68
N ALA A 3 21.76 -3.85 1.88
CA ALA A 3 20.41 -4.00 2.40
C ALA A 3 20.15 -5.48 2.73
N VAL A 4 19.29 -5.76 3.70
CA VAL A 4 18.84 -7.14 3.98
C VAL A 4 18.06 -7.71 2.80
N ASP A 5 18.14 -9.03 2.57
CA ASP A 5 17.36 -9.68 1.52
C ASP A 5 15.97 -10.05 2.05
N VAL A 6 14.92 -9.77 1.27
CA VAL A 6 13.54 -10.12 1.61
C VAL A 6 13.30 -11.64 1.73
N ASN A 7 14.22 -12.43 1.19
CA ASN A 7 14.25 -13.88 1.26
C ASN A 7 14.92 -14.42 2.54
N ASP A 8 15.65 -13.58 3.27
CA ASP A 8 16.36 -14.01 4.48
C ASP A 8 15.35 -14.43 5.57
N SER A 9 15.67 -15.51 6.30
CA SER A 9 14.79 -16.06 7.33
C SER A 9 14.56 -15.09 8.50
N ASP A 10 15.52 -14.20 8.74
CA ASP A 10 15.52 -13.15 9.78
C ASP A 10 15.02 -11.80 9.24
N TYR A 11 14.59 -11.67 7.97
CA TYR A 11 14.07 -10.42 7.41
C TYR A 11 13.00 -9.76 8.28
N ARG A 12 12.08 -10.58 8.83
CA ARG A 12 11.00 -10.09 9.70
C ARG A 12 11.49 -9.58 11.06
N GLU A 13 12.70 -9.95 11.50
CA GLU A 13 13.35 -9.36 12.67
C GLU A 13 13.79 -7.93 12.38
N PHE A 14 14.36 -7.67 11.20
CA PHE A 14 14.71 -6.31 10.77
C PHE A 14 13.49 -5.41 10.56
N LEU A 15 12.34 -5.98 10.18
CA LEU A 15 11.05 -5.28 10.21
C LEU A 15 10.66 -4.86 11.63
N ARG A 16 10.84 -5.74 12.63
CA ARG A 16 10.51 -5.45 14.03
C ARG A 16 11.36 -4.34 14.63
N TYR A 17 12.62 -4.20 14.22
CA TYR A 17 13.46 -3.06 14.63
C TYR A 17 12.87 -1.71 14.20
N ARG A 18 11.96 -1.69 13.21
CA ARG A 18 11.21 -0.50 12.75
C ARG A 18 9.74 -0.56 13.14
N ASN A 19 9.39 -1.40 14.11
CA ASN A 19 8.02 -1.61 14.59
C ASN A 19 7.03 -2.04 13.49
N ILE A 20 7.51 -2.76 12.47
CA ILE A 20 6.70 -3.32 11.38
C ILE A 20 6.46 -4.81 11.67
N HIS A 21 5.19 -5.22 11.65
CA HIS A 21 4.74 -6.54 12.06
C HIS A 21 3.85 -7.20 11.01
N ILE A 22 4.07 -8.49 10.75
CA ILE A 22 3.27 -9.29 9.82
C ILE A 22 2.62 -10.44 10.59
N GLU A 23 1.29 -10.54 10.55
CA GLU A 23 0.50 -11.61 11.18
C GLU A 23 0.78 -11.77 12.70
N HIS A 24 1.16 -10.68 13.39
CA HIS A 24 1.58 -10.70 14.79
C HIS A 24 0.48 -10.31 15.78
N LYS A 25 -0.43 -9.42 15.35
CA LYS A 25 -1.50 -8.86 16.19
C LYS A 25 -2.82 -8.91 15.43
N GLU A 26 -3.89 -9.20 16.16
CA GLU A 26 -5.24 -9.10 15.62
C GLU A 26 -5.59 -7.63 15.33
N PRO A 27 -6.08 -7.29 14.13
CA PRO A 27 -6.52 -5.95 13.82
C PRO A 27 -7.80 -5.61 14.60
N PRO A 28 -8.09 -4.32 14.84
CA PRO A 28 -9.34 -3.91 15.48
C PRO A 28 -10.55 -4.51 14.76
N THR A 29 -11.54 -5.01 15.50
CA THR A 29 -12.71 -5.70 14.92
C THR A 29 -13.44 -4.83 13.90
N LYS A 30 -13.62 -3.53 14.20
CA LYS A 30 -14.25 -2.58 13.29
C LYS A 30 -13.44 -2.38 12.00
N LEU A 31 -12.11 -2.32 12.12
CA LEU A 31 -11.22 -2.23 10.96
C LEU A 31 -11.35 -3.47 10.08
N MET A 32 -11.38 -4.67 10.68
CA MET A 32 -11.58 -5.92 9.93
C MET A 32 -12.92 -5.98 9.22
N GLN A 33 -14.01 -5.64 9.90
CA GLN A 33 -15.35 -5.62 9.32
C GLN A 33 -15.40 -4.71 8.09
N GLN A 34 -14.94 -3.47 8.24
CA GLN A 34 -14.90 -2.51 7.14
C GLN A 34 -13.97 -2.95 6.00
N ALA A 35 -12.79 -3.52 6.31
CA ALA A 35 -11.89 -4.05 5.28
C ALA A 35 -12.55 -5.16 4.47
N THR A 36 -13.26 -6.09 5.14
CA THR A 36 -14.01 -7.18 4.49
C THR A 36 -15.20 -6.65 3.70
N GLU A 37 -15.90 -5.63 4.19
CA GLU A 37 -16.99 -4.95 3.47
C GLU A 37 -16.48 -4.29 2.19
N VAL A 38 -15.33 -3.59 2.24
CA VAL A 38 -14.71 -2.95 1.08
C VAL A 38 -14.47 -3.98 -0.01
N ILE A 39 -13.77 -5.08 0.29
CA ILE A 39 -13.42 -6.07 -0.74
C ILE A 39 -14.62 -6.91 -1.21
N GLY A 40 -15.61 -7.12 -0.34
CA GLY A 40 -16.75 -8.00 -0.59
C GLY A 40 -17.98 -7.31 -1.20
N ARG A 41 -17.99 -5.98 -1.31
CA ARG A 41 -19.16 -5.25 -1.82
C ARG A 41 -19.45 -5.58 -3.28
N SER A 42 -20.73 -5.50 -3.64
CA SER A 42 -21.13 -5.58 -5.04
C SER A 42 -20.68 -4.33 -5.79
N ARG A 43 -19.95 -4.52 -6.89
CA ARG A 43 -19.48 -3.41 -7.74
C ARG A 43 -20.61 -2.75 -8.50
N GLU A 44 -20.59 -1.42 -8.47
CA GLU A 44 -21.42 -0.54 -9.33
C GLU A 44 -20.74 -0.29 -10.68
N SER A 45 -19.42 -0.22 -10.70
CA SER A 45 -18.57 -0.15 -11.89
C SER A 45 -18.57 -1.45 -12.70
N PRO A 46 -18.20 -1.42 -14.00
CA PRO A 46 -18.24 -2.59 -14.88
C PRO A 46 -17.44 -3.77 -14.33
N LYS A 47 -18.11 -4.92 -14.19
CA LYS A 47 -17.49 -6.20 -13.79
C LYS A 47 -16.79 -6.86 -14.97
N MET A 48 -15.85 -7.75 -14.66
CA MET A 48 -15.19 -8.59 -15.65
C MET A 48 -16.20 -9.47 -16.40
N ASN A 49 -16.34 -9.26 -17.70
CA ASN A 49 -17.24 -10.02 -18.56
C ASN A 49 -16.79 -11.48 -18.76
N ASP A 50 -17.64 -12.33 -19.34
CA ASP A 50 -17.35 -13.77 -19.50
C ASP A 50 -16.13 -14.02 -20.38
N ALA A 51 -15.97 -13.28 -21.47
CA ALA A 51 -14.83 -13.44 -22.36
C ALA A 51 -13.50 -13.15 -21.64
N ALA A 52 -13.45 -12.04 -20.88
CA ALA A 52 -12.27 -11.66 -20.11
C ALA A 52 -11.93 -12.68 -19.02
N ALA A 53 -12.94 -13.20 -18.31
CA ALA A 53 -12.72 -14.19 -17.25
C ALA A 53 -12.20 -15.53 -17.81
N HIS A 54 -12.74 -16.01 -18.93
CA HIS A 54 -12.23 -17.20 -19.61
C HIS A 54 -10.80 -16.98 -20.14
N GLU A 55 -10.51 -15.79 -20.68
CA GLU A 55 -9.16 -15.43 -21.13
C GLU A 55 -8.15 -15.40 -19.97
N LEU A 56 -8.56 -14.91 -18.80
CA LEU A 56 -7.74 -14.94 -17.58
C LEU A 56 -7.39 -16.38 -17.19
N ILE A 57 -8.38 -17.30 -17.11
CA ILE A 57 -8.13 -18.71 -16.78
C ILE A 57 -7.21 -19.37 -17.81
N ARG A 58 -7.43 -19.10 -19.11
CA ARG A 58 -6.55 -19.61 -20.18
C ARG A 58 -5.14 -19.06 -20.06
N THR A 59 -5.00 -17.79 -19.69
CA THR A 59 -3.71 -17.13 -19.49
C THR A 59 -2.96 -17.72 -18.31
N ILE A 60 -3.63 -17.94 -17.18
CA ILE A 60 -3.09 -18.66 -16.03
C ILE A 60 -2.56 -20.04 -16.43
N GLY A 61 -3.32 -20.80 -17.22
CA GLY A 61 -2.89 -22.12 -17.72
C GLY A 61 -1.62 -22.06 -18.58
N ARG A 62 -1.43 -20.99 -19.36
CA ARG A 62 -0.21 -20.78 -20.17
C ARG A 62 1.00 -20.35 -19.35
N LEU A 63 0.79 -19.76 -18.16
CA LEU A 63 1.84 -19.16 -17.34
C LEU A 63 2.38 -20.08 -16.23
N GLN A 64 1.93 -21.34 -16.17
CA GLN A 64 2.28 -22.28 -15.09
C GLN A 64 3.79 -22.48 -14.91
N THR A 65 4.58 -22.38 -15.99
CA THR A 65 6.05 -22.55 -15.95
C THR A 65 6.83 -21.25 -16.21
N ALA A 66 6.11 -20.12 -16.34
CA ALA A 66 6.69 -18.83 -16.70
C ALA A 66 7.48 -18.21 -15.54
N ASP A 67 8.43 -17.32 -15.85
CA ASP A 67 9.10 -16.48 -14.85
C ASP A 67 8.19 -15.37 -14.30
N GLU A 68 8.64 -14.70 -13.22
CA GLU A 68 7.88 -13.66 -12.51
C GLU A 68 7.50 -12.49 -13.41
N ASP A 69 8.44 -11.99 -14.21
CA ASP A 69 8.21 -10.92 -15.19
C ASP A 69 7.11 -11.26 -16.19
N THR A 70 7.11 -12.50 -16.68
CA THR A 70 6.11 -12.99 -17.64
C THR A 70 4.77 -13.24 -16.96
N VAL A 71 4.76 -13.73 -15.72
CA VAL A 71 3.55 -13.86 -14.90
C VAL A 71 2.93 -12.48 -14.65
N ASN A 72 3.73 -11.50 -14.22
CA ASN A 72 3.30 -10.13 -13.99
C ASN A 72 2.65 -9.55 -15.25
N ARG A 73 3.38 -9.50 -16.38
CA ARG A 73 2.83 -8.93 -17.64
C ARG A 73 1.59 -9.65 -18.15
N GLY A 74 1.48 -10.95 -17.91
CA GLY A 74 0.34 -11.76 -18.35
C GLY A 74 -0.88 -11.67 -17.44
N LEU A 75 -0.70 -11.68 -16.12
CA LEU A 75 -1.81 -11.70 -15.16
C LEU A 75 -2.30 -10.31 -14.78
N ALA A 76 -1.38 -9.35 -14.60
CA ALA A 76 -1.72 -8.01 -14.14
C ALA A 76 -2.86 -7.33 -14.93
N PRO A 77 -2.81 -7.23 -16.26
CA PRO A 77 -3.88 -6.57 -17.02
C PRO A 77 -5.21 -7.34 -17.01
N ASN A 78 -5.17 -8.63 -16.70
CA ASN A 78 -6.35 -9.51 -16.69
C ASN A 78 -7.02 -9.58 -15.32
N ILE A 79 -6.26 -9.56 -14.22
CA ILE A 79 -6.79 -9.56 -12.84
C ILE A 79 -7.13 -8.15 -12.38
N VAL A 80 -6.37 -7.15 -12.84
CA VAL A 80 -6.57 -5.74 -12.49
C VAL A 80 -6.75 -4.95 -13.79
N PRO A 81 -7.96 -4.97 -14.38
CA PRO A 81 -8.25 -4.28 -15.64
C PRO A 81 -7.83 -2.81 -15.64
N SER A 82 -7.90 -2.15 -14.47
CA SER A 82 -7.46 -0.78 -14.25
C SER A 82 -5.98 -0.51 -14.60
N ILE A 83 -5.13 -1.54 -14.76
CA ILE A 83 -3.75 -1.39 -15.23
C ILE A 83 -3.68 -1.07 -16.74
N SER A 84 -4.65 -1.56 -17.52
CA SER A 84 -4.63 -1.44 -18.99
C SER A 84 -5.76 -0.57 -19.54
N GLN A 85 -6.73 -0.22 -18.71
CA GLN A 85 -7.83 0.66 -19.07
C GLN A 85 -7.53 2.10 -18.65
N VAL A 86 -8.29 3.05 -19.20
CA VAL A 86 -8.22 4.44 -18.75
C VAL A 86 -8.68 4.47 -17.30
N LEU A 87 -7.74 4.70 -16.40
CA LEU A 87 -8.04 4.96 -15.00
C LEU A 87 -8.93 6.20 -14.89
N GLU A 88 -9.74 6.24 -13.85
CA GLU A 88 -10.34 7.49 -13.42
C GLU A 88 -9.24 8.55 -13.28
N GLU A 89 -9.48 9.78 -13.76
CA GLU A 89 -8.48 10.85 -13.82
C GLU A 89 -7.78 11.14 -12.48
N ARG A 90 -8.45 10.83 -11.36
CA ARG A 90 -7.95 11.00 -10.00
C ARG A 90 -7.05 9.87 -9.51
N LEU A 91 -6.97 8.76 -10.23
CA LEU A 91 -6.10 7.62 -9.93
C LEU A 91 -4.84 7.68 -10.78
N GLU A 92 -3.75 7.21 -10.20
CA GLU A 92 -2.49 6.96 -10.90
C GLU A 92 -2.01 5.56 -10.55
N SER A 93 -1.43 4.89 -11.54
CA SER A 93 -0.74 3.63 -11.30
C SER A 93 0.66 3.69 -11.88
N PHE A 94 1.61 3.12 -11.16
CA PHE A 94 2.97 3.01 -11.63
C PHE A 94 3.54 1.64 -11.33
N SER A 95 4.45 1.17 -12.18
CA SER A 95 5.00 -0.17 -12.07
C SER A 95 6.52 -0.14 -11.93
N ASN A 96 7.05 -1.09 -11.16
CA ASN A 96 8.49 -1.36 -11.09
C ASN A 96 9.37 -0.15 -10.73
N GLN A 97 8.84 0.82 -9.98
CA GLN A 97 9.57 2.01 -9.57
C GLN A 97 10.08 1.87 -8.14
N LEU A 98 11.39 2.04 -7.98
CA LEU A 98 12.00 2.06 -6.66
C LEU A 98 11.53 3.29 -5.90
N TRP A 99 11.13 3.13 -4.64
CA TRP A 99 10.71 4.20 -3.76
C TRP A 99 11.92 4.91 -3.15
N PHE A 100 12.69 5.60 -4.00
CA PHE A 100 14.00 6.16 -3.63
C PHE A 100 13.95 7.52 -2.93
N ARG A 101 12.79 8.18 -2.92
CA ARG A 101 12.57 9.45 -2.19
C ARG A 101 11.55 9.33 -1.07
N ALA A 102 11.25 8.10 -0.65
CA ALA A 102 10.33 7.88 0.44
C ALA A 102 11.03 8.08 1.80
N VAL A 103 10.34 8.71 2.73
CA VAL A 103 10.76 8.72 4.13
C VAL A 103 10.55 7.32 4.71
N THR A 104 11.62 6.67 5.14
CA THR A 104 11.55 5.33 5.72
C THR A 104 11.04 5.37 7.15
N VAL A 105 10.42 4.28 7.60
CA VAL A 105 10.07 4.13 9.02
C VAL A 105 11.35 4.07 9.87
N PRO A 106 11.48 4.91 10.91
CA PRO A 106 12.67 4.98 11.73
C PRO A 106 12.87 3.69 12.54
N VAL A 107 14.12 3.43 12.91
CA VAL A 107 14.46 2.35 13.84
C VAL A 107 14.02 2.77 15.25
N LEU A 108 13.46 1.82 16.00
CA LEU A 108 13.07 2.03 17.39
C LEU A 108 14.29 2.40 18.25
N PRO A 109 14.16 3.31 19.23
CA PRO A 109 15.28 3.79 20.04
C PRO A 109 16.12 2.68 20.67
N ASP A 110 15.45 1.61 21.14
CA ASP A 110 16.08 0.47 21.81
C ASP A 110 17.05 -0.33 20.90
N PHE A 111 17.00 -0.12 19.58
CA PHE A 111 17.80 -0.86 18.60
C PHE A 111 18.82 0.03 17.86
N LEU A 112 19.01 1.28 18.27
CA LEU A 112 19.96 2.19 17.63
C LEU A 112 21.43 1.74 17.77
N ASP A 113 21.76 1.04 18.85
CA ASP A 113 23.13 0.57 19.14
C ASP A 113 23.47 -0.80 18.53
N VAL A 114 22.53 -1.46 17.83
CA VAL A 114 22.76 -2.78 17.24
C VAL A 114 23.69 -2.66 16.02
N PRO A 115 24.93 -3.20 16.07
CA PRO A 115 25.94 -2.99 15.03
C PRO A 115 25.69 -3.92 13.83
N SER A 116 24.59 -3.69 13.12
CA SER A 116 24.23 -4.22 11.79
C SER A 116 22.79 -3.85 11.43
N LEU A 117 22.41 -2.57 11.59
CA LEU A 117 21.18 -2.03 11.00
C LEU A 117 21.33 -1.96 9.47
N LEU A 118 21.46 -3.13 8.83
CA LEU A 118 21.31 -3.29 7.40
C LEU A 118 19.98 -2.63 7.02
N LEU A 119 20.03 -1.78 6.00
CA LEU A 119 18.86 -1.04 5.55
C LEU A 119 17.81 -2.06 5.11
N LEU A 120 16.55 -1.82 5.47
CA LEU A 120 15.49 -2.50 4.74
C LEU A 120 15.63 -2.11 3.25
N PRO A 121 15.48 -3.07 2.33
CA PRO A 121 15.50 -2.76 0.91
C PRO A 121 14.38 -1.79 0.61
N ARG A 122 14.69 -0.79 -0.21
CA ARG A 122 13.67 0.19 -0.63
C ARG A 122 12.59 -0.54 -1.43
N PRO A 123 11.30 -0.33 -1.15
CA PRO A 123 10.25 -0.97 -1.90
C PRO A 123 10.35 -0.68 -3.40
N LYS A 124 10.05 -1.70 -4.19
CA LYS A 124 9.88 -1.60 -5.63
C LYS A 124 8.67 -2.47 -6.03
N PRO A 125 7.43 -2.03 -5.72
CA PRO A 125 6.25 -2.80 -6.04
C PRO A 125 6.14 -3.08 -7.54
N ASP A 126 5.62 -4.26 -7.90
CA ASP A 126 5.27 -4.55 -9.29
C ASP A 126 4.24 -3.54 -9.80
N PHE A 127 3.23 -3.24 -8.98
CA PHE A 127 2.31 -2.12 -9.19
C PHE A 127 2.05 -1.39 -7.89
N VAL A 128 1.93 -0.07 -8.00
CA VAL A 128 1.40 0.81 -6.97
C VAL A 128 0.21 1.57 -7.54
N PHE A 129 -0.82 1.74 -6.73
CA PHE A 129 -1.95 2.62 -6.98
C PHE A 129 -2.04 3.66 -5.88
N GLY A 130 -2.31 4.88 -6.31
CA GLY A 130 -2.60 6.02 -5.47
C GLY A 130 -3.29 7.08 -6.29
N PHE A 131 -3.15 8.33 -5.87
CA PHE A 131 -3.82 9.45 -6.49
C PHE A 131 -2.92 10.13 -7.52
N SER A 132 -3.53 10.55 -8.62
CA SER A 132 -2.86 11.39 -9.60
C SER A 132 -2.71 12.81 -9.06
N LYS A 133 -1.83 13.60 -9.67
CA LYS A 133 -1.72 15.03 -9.35
C LYS A 133 -2.99 15.82 -9.70
N LEU A 134 -3.81 15.29 -10.61
CA LEU A 134 -5.09 15.89 -11.03
C LEU A 134 -6.19 15.69 -9.98
N ALA A 135 -6.00 14.76 -9.04
CA ALA A 135 -6.90 14.57 -7.91
C ALA A 135 -6.86 15.73 -6.89
N PHE A 136 -5.88 16.63 -7.01
CA PHE A 136 -5.60 17.68 -6.05
C PHE A 136 -5.65 19.07 -6.69
N THR A 137 -6.11 20.06 -5.92
CA THR A 137 -5.99 21.46 -6.31
C THR A 137 -4.54 21.92 -6.27
N THR A 138 -4.20 23.00 -6.99
CA THR A 138 -2.87 23.62 -6.92
C THR A 138 -2.44 23.95 -5.49
N ARG A 139 -3.39 24.31 -4.62
CA ARG A 139 -3.13 24.61 -3.20
C ARG A 139 -2.75 23.36 -2.42
N GLN A 140 -3.48 22.27 -2.60
CA GLN A 140 -3.19 20.98 -1.96
C GLN A 140 -1.86 20.42 -2.47
N MET A 141 -1.57 20.54 -3.76
CA MET A 141 -0.26 20.21 -4.35
C MET A 141 0.88 20.99 -3.68
N GLY A 142 0.71 22.31 -3.48
CA GLY A 142 1.69 23.12 -2.76
C GLY A 142 1.91 22.65 -1.31
N SER A 143 0.87 22.14 -0.65
CA SER A 143 0.97 21.62 0.71
C SER A 143 1.71 20.28 0.76
N MET A 144 1.51 19.41 -0.23
CA MET A 144 2.28 18.17 -0.37
C MET A 144 3.79 18.40 -0.55
N LEU A 145 4.19 19.47 -1.25
CA LEU A 145 5.62 19.80 -1.42
C LEU A 145 6.32 20.17 -0.10
N HIS A 146 5.56 20.60 0.91
CA HIS A 146 6.07 20.85 2.26
C HIS A 146 5.97 19.62 3.18
N LEU A 147 5.36 18.53 2.71
CA LEU A 147 5.28 17.28 3.45
C LEU A 147 6.52 16.41 3.19
N VAL A 148 7.66 16.91 3.67
CA VAL A 148 8.97 16.28 3.56
C VAL A 148 9.60 16.02 4.93
N ASP A 149 10.60 15.14 4.99
CA ASP A 149 11.50 15.04 6.14
C ASP A 149 12.44 16.25 6.21
N ASP A 150 12.86 16.58 7.43
CA ASP A 150 13.66 17.79 7.69
C ASP A 150 15.12 17.64 7.23
N ASP A 151 15.61 16.40 7.12
CA ASP A 151 17.03 16.09 6.90
C ASP A 151 17.39 15.88 5.42
N PHE A 152 16.50 15.30 4.61
CA PHE A 152 16.83 14.81 3.27
C PHE A 152 15.86 15.26 2.17
N GLU A 153 14.86 16.08 2.52
CA GLU A 153 13.76 16.51 1.65
C GLU A 153 13.05 15.32 0.96
N HIS A 154 13.07 14.14 1.59
CA HIS A 154 12.32 12.98 1.13
C HIS A 154 10.83 13.21 1.37
N SER A 155 10.00 12.74 0.44
CA SER A 155 8.57 12.98 0.49
C SER A 155 7.85 11.90 1.27
N TYR A 156 6.97 12.35 2.17
CA TYR A 156 5.96 11.50 2.80
C TYR A 156 4.79 11.19 1.85
N ALA A 157 4.54 12.05 0.86
CA ALA A 157 3.38 11.95 -0.03
C ALA A 157 3.67 11.24 -1.36
N LEU A 158 4.90 11.32 -1.88
CA LEU A 158 5.27 10.81 -3.22
C LEU A 158 6.48 9.87 -3.16
N PRO A 159 6.33 8.63 -2.67
CA PRO A 159 7.47 7.74 -2.48
C PRO A 159 8.17 7.35 -3.80
N ASP A 160 7.42 7.33 -4.90
CA ASP A 160 7.89 7.02 -6.27
C ASP A 160 7.97 8.26 -7.19
N GLN A 161 7.74 9.46 -6.64
CA GLN A 161 7.63 10.77 -7.33
C GLN A 161 6.45 10.96 -8.30
N LYS A 162 5.61 9.95 -8.49
CA LYS A 162 4.50 9.96 -9.45
C LYS A 162 3.15 9.85 -8.75
N THR A 163 3.02 8.82 -7.93
CA THR A 163 1.82 8.45 -7.22
C THR A 163 1.75 9.22 -5.90
N CYS A 164 0.70 10.03 -5.73
CA CYS A 164 0.42 10.74 -4.49
C CYS A 164 -0.33 9.82 -3.51
N PHE A 165 0.13 9.72 -2.27
CA PHE A 165 -0.44 8.91 -1.20
C PHE A 165 -0.88 7.50 -1.67
N PRO A 166 0.06 6.61 -1.98
CA PRO A 166 -0.26 5.23 -2.31
C PRO A 166 -1.20 4.59 -1.28
N PHE A 167 -2.19 3.84 -1.75
CA PHE A 167 -3.16 3.14 -0.91
C PHE A 167 -3.31 1.66 -1.30
N LEU A 168 -2.71 1.23 -2.41
CA LEU A 168 -2.65 -0.17 -2.81
C LEU A 168 -1.32 -0.48 -3.49
N VAL A 169 -0.72 -1.61 -3.12
CA VAL A 169 0.41 -2.21 -3.86
C VAL A 169 0.12 -3.65 -4.22
N ILE A 170 0.67 -4.09 -5.34
CA ILE A 170 0.53 -5.46 -5.84
C ILE A 170 1.92 -6.03 -6.10
N GLU A 171 2.13 -7.27 -5.67
CA GLU A 171 3.32 -8.08 -5.95
C GLU A 171 2.88 -9.37 -6.64
N PHE A 172 3.46 -9.65 -7.80
CA PHE A 172 3.35 -10.91 -8.50
C PHE A 172 4.51 -11.81 -8.12
N LYS A 173 4.27 -13.11 -8.06
CA LYS A 173 5.30 -14.12 -7.86
C LYS A 173 5.08 -15.26 -8.83
N SER A 174 6.17 -15.91 -9.22
CA SER A 174 6.10 -17.14 -9.99
C SER A 174 6.40 -18.34 -9.12
N GLN A 175 5.43 -19.25 -8.99
CA GLN A 175 5.64 -20.55 -8.34
C GLN A 175 6.76 -21.35 -9.03
N ALA A 176 6.85 -21.28 -10.36
CA ALA A 176 7.88 -21.95 -11.15
C ALA A 176 9.31 -21.45 -10.86
N LYS A 177 9.45 -20.24 -10.29
CA LYS A 177 10.72 -19.65 -9.88
C LYS A 177 10.89 -19.59 -8.37
N LYS A 178 10.13 -20.39 -7.61
CA LYS A 178 10.15 -20.43 -6.14
C LYS A 178 9.78 -19.09 -5.49
N GLY A 179 9.12 -18.19 -6.21
CA GLY A 179 8.50 -17.00 -5.64
C GLY A 179 7.38 -17.43 -4.70
N THR A 180 7.28 -16.80 -3.53
CA THR A 180 6.28 -17.17 -2.52
C THR A 180 5.51 -15.96 -2.03
N HIS A 181 4.26 -16.19 -1.62
CA HIS A 181 3.47 -15.18 -0.91
C HIS A 181 4.14 -14.72 0.39
N TYR A 182 5.01 -15.52 1.01
CA TYR A 182 5.80 -15.10 2.18
C TYR A 182 6.72 -13.92 1.83
N VAL A 183 7.50 -14.06 0.77
CA VAL A 183 8.43 -13.02 0.29
C VAL A 183 7.66 -11.79 -0.22
N ALA A 184 6.58 -12.01 -0.97
CA ALA A 184 5.72 -10.92 -1.42
C ALA A 184 5.07 -10.15 -0.24
N THR A 185 4.68 -10.84 0.82
CA THR A 185 4.14 -10.19 2.03
C THR A 185 5.24 -9.38 2.73
N ASN A 186 6.48 -9.89 2.79
CA ASN A 186 7.62 -9.14 3.32
C ASN A 186 7.87 -7.83 2.54
N GLN A 187 7.85 -7.90 1.20
CA GLN A 187 8.00 -6.72 0.32
C GLN A 187 6.87 -5.70 0.54
N THR A 188 5.62 -6.17 0.52
CA THR A 188 4.46 -5.27 0.68
C THR A 188 4.33 -4.70 2.09
N ALA A 189 4.84 -5.36 3.13
CA ALA A 189 4.84 -4.82 4.49
C ALA A 189 5.71 -3.57 4.62
N SER A 190 6.90 -3.58 4.02
CA SER A 190 7.77 -2.39 3.96
C SER A 190 7.12 -1.25 3.18
N ALA A 191 6.50 -1.56 2.03
CA ALA A 191 5.77 -0.56 1.23
C ALA A 191 4.59 0.03 2.00
N GLY A 192 3.75 -0.81 2.61
CA GLY A 192 2.60 -0.37 3.39
C GLY A 192 2.97 0.46 4.59
N ALA A 193 4.04 0.10 5.31
CA ALA A 193 4.52 0.88 6.44
C ALA A 193 4.99 2.29 6.01
N ILE A 194 5.72 2.42 4.90
CA ILE A 194 6.13 3.71 4.34
C ILE A 194 4.91 4.56 3.92
N ALA A 195 3.95 3.96 3.21
CA ALA A 195 2.77 4.68 2.75
C ALA A 195 1.88 5.15 3.92
N LEU A 196 1.68 4.28 4.92
CA LEU A 196 0.94 4.63 6.14
C LEU A 196 1.67 5.70 6.96
N ASN A 197 2.99 5.66 7.04
CA ASN A 197 3.79 6.70 7.70
C ASN A 197 3.58 8.07 7.03
N GLY A 198 3.49 8.08 5.70
CA GLY A 198 3.20 9.30 4.94
C GLY A 198 1.83 9.91 5.26
N GLN A 199 0.79 9.07 5.28
CA GLN A 199 -0.56 9.50 5.64
C GLN A 199 -0.66 9.94 7.11
N LEU A 200 0.02 9.22 8.01
CA LEU A 200 0.10 9.56 9.42
C LEU A 200 0.74 10.93 9.65
N GLU A 201 1.84 11.21 8.95
CA GLU A 201 2.54 12.50 9.07
C GLU A 201 1.67 13.65 8.55
N LEU A 202 0.93 13.44 7.45
CA LEU A 202 -0.07 14.41 7.00
C LEU A 202 -1.07 14.69 8.12
N MET A 203 -1.69 13.67 8.71
CA MET A 203 -2.68 13.86 9.78
C MET A 203 -2.09 14.59 11.00
N ARG A 204 -0.86 14.25 11.38
CA ARG A 204 -0.14 14.88 12.50
C ARG A 204 0.11 16.37 12.26
N ARG A 205 0.49 16.75 11.04
CA ARG A 205 0.72 18.17 10.70
C ARG A 205 -0.58 18.93 10.42
N SER A 206 -1.66 18.23 10.10
CA SER A 206 -2.98 18.79 9.83
C SER A 206 -3.75 19.14 11.10
N CYS A 207 -3.57 18.36 12.16
CA CYS A 207 -4.30 18.50 13.42
C CYS A 207 -3.32 18.73 14.58
N SER A 208 -3.46 19.84 15.30
CA SER A 208 -2.62 20.10 16.48
C SER A 208 -2.85 19.14 17.65
N ALA A 209 -3.97 18.38 17.70
CA ALA A 209 -4.25 17.43 18.80
C ALA A 209 -5.41 16.42 18.59
N THR A 210 -5.85 16.08 17.36
CA THR A 210 -7.02 15.17 17.18
C THR A 210 -6.60 13.78 16.73
N SER A 211 -7.17 12.75 17.38
CA SER A 211 -6.84 11.34 17.19
C SER A 211 -7.02 10.89 15.74
N LEU A 212 -5.96 10.33 15.16
CA LEU A 212 -6.04 9.52 13.94
C LEU A 212 -7.17 8.49 14.08
N ASP A 213 -8.13 8.45 13.15
CA ASP A 213 -9.09 7.34 13.13
C ASP A 213 -8.33 6.05 12.77
N THR A 214 -7.92 5.32 13.79
CA THR A 214 -7.17 4.06 13.67
C THR A 214 -8.00 2.94 13.08
N ASN A 215 -9.31 3.13 12.88
CA ASN A 215 -10.17 2.14 12.23
C ASN A 215 -10.17 2.27 10.72
N LEU A 216 -9.97 3.46 10.15
CA LEU A 216 -10.03 3.66 8.69
C LEU A 216 -8.91 2.89 7.97
N GLN A 217 -9.29 2.01 7.03
CA GLN A 217 -8.35 1.22 6.24
C GLN A 217 -7.70 2.13 5.20
N ARG A 218 -6.43 2.45 5.40
CA ARG A 218 -5.71 3.42 4.56
C ARG A 218 -4.84 2.79 3.48
N PHE A 219 -4.55 1.50 3.63
CA PHE A 219 -3.63 0.82 2.74
C PHE A 219 -3.95 -0.68 2.66
N PHE A 220 -3.96 -1.20 1.44
CA PHE A 220 -4.08 -2.61 1.14
C PHE A 220 -2.84 -3.10 0.38
N SER A 221 -2.55 -4.40 0.47
CA SER A 221 -1.66 -5.02 -0.50
C SER A 221 -2.23 -6.32 -1.04
N VAL A 222 -1.87 -6.64 -2.26
CA VAL A 222 -2.27 -7.89 -2.90
C VAL A 222 -1.04 -8.63 -3.36
N THR A 223 -0.95 -9.91 -3.02
CA THR A 223 0.12 -10.78 -3.50
C THR A 223 -0.50 -11.85 -4.38
N ILE A 224 0.01 -12.03 -5.58
CA ILE A 224 -0.61 -12.85 -6.62
C ILE A 224 0.42 -13.81 -7.20
N ASP A 225 0.03 -15.07 -7.37
CA ASP A 225 0.76 -16.02 -8.21
C ASP A 225 -0.19 -16.66 -9.24
N GLN A 226 0.25 -17.72 -9.93
CA GLN A 226 -0.58 -18.39 -10.94
C GLN A 226 -1.85 -19.03 -10.38
N VAL A 227 -1.93 -19.32 -9.07
CA VAL A 227 -3.00 -20.12 -8.47
C VAL A 227 -3.79 -19.33 -7.44
N TYR A 228 -3.22 -18.29 -6.85
CA TYR A 228 -3.77 -17.66 -5.67
C TYR A 228 -3.51 -16.15 -5.63
N ALA A 229 -4.53 -15.40 -5.23
CA ALA A 229 -4.44 -13.98 -4.88
C ALA A 229 -4.78 -13.81 -3.39
N LYS A 230 -3.84 -13.27 -2.62
CA LYS A 230 -4.01 -12.93 -1.20
C LYS A 230 -4.14 -11.42 -1.04
N ILE A 231 -5.22 -10.98 -0.40
CA ILE A 231 -5.43 -9.57 -0.05
C ILE A 231 -5.08 -9.38 1.42
N ASN A 232 -4.28 -8.35 1.70
CA ASN A 232 -3.86 -7.96 3.04
C ASN A 232 -4.34 -6.53 3.35
N VAL A 233 -4.72 -6.30 4.59
CA VAL A 233 -4.95 -4.95 5.13
C VAL A 233 -3.74 -4.52 5.94
N HIS A 234 -3.42 -3.23 5.89
CA HIS A 234 -2.36 -2.63 6.67
C HIS A 234 -2.94 -1.56 7.59
N TRP A 235 -2.46 -1.50 8.82
CA TRP A 235 -2.95 -0.51 9.79
C TRP A 235 -1.85 -0.03 10.73
N VAL A 236 -2.11 1.14 11.32
CA VAL A 236 -1.26 1.74 12.37
C VAL A 236 -1.90 1.48 13.72
N ALA A 237 -1.09 1.11 14.71
CA ALA A 237 -1.47 1.03 16.10
C ALA A 237 -0.46 1.75 16.99
N GLY A 238 -0.78 1.89 18.28
CA GLY A 238 0.02 2.61 19.26
C GLY A 238 -0.60 3.95 19.63
N ASN A 239 -0.12 4.52 20.72
CA ASN A 239 -0.61 5.79 21.25
C ASN A 239 0.57 6.65 21.76
N PRO A 240 1.13 7.53 20.91
CA PRO A 240 2.26 8.37 21.31
C PRO A 240 1.94 9.31 22.47
N THR A 241 0.67 9.69 22.66
CA THR A 241 0.26 10.51 23.81
C THR A 241 0.42 9.76 25.15
N GLN A 242 0.47 8.43 25.11
CA GLN A 242 0.72 7.54 26.25
C GLN A 242 2.15 6.97 26.23
N GLY A 243 3.04 7.51 25.39
CA GLY A 243 4.43 7.06 25.26
C GLY A 243 4.62 5.79 24.42
N GLU A 244 3.55 5.26 23.79
CA GLU A 244 3.66 4.10 22.92
C GLU A 244 3.98 4.54 21.48
N PRO A 245 5.11 4.10 20.89
CA PRO A 245 5.46 4.45 19.52
C PRO A 245 4.44 3.85 18.54
N TYR A 246 4.28 4.51 17.39
CA TYR A 246 3.49 3.94 16.31
C TYR A 246 4.09 2.63 15.82
N SER A 247 3.22 1.66 15.55
CA SER A 247 3.53 0.34 15.01
C SER A 247 2.72 0.10 13.74
N PHE A 248 3.33 -0.55 12.76
CA PHE A 248 2.74 -0.82 11.46
C PHE A 248 2.48 -2.31 11.32
N HIS A 249 1.26 -2.68 10.96
CA HIS A 249 0.84 -4.08 10.98
C HIS A 249 0.23 -4.50 9.66
N VAL A 250 0.43 -5.77 9.31
CA VAL A 250 -0.09 -6.39 8.09
C VAL A 250 -0.78 -7.71 8.44
N LYS A 251 -1.97 -7.93 7.88
CA LYS A 251 -2.72 -9.17 8.03
C LYS A 251 -3.45 -9.56 6.74
N GLY A 252 -3.39 -10.84 6.39
CA GLY A 252 -4.24 -11.40 5.34
C GLY A 252 -5.71 -11.39 5.73
N ILE A 253 -6.56 -10.81 4.89
CA ILE A 253 -8.00 -10.68 5.15
C ILE A 253 -8.85 -11.51 4.18
N ALA A 254 -8.32 -11.84 3.01
CA ALA A 254 -8.99 -12.66 2.03
C ALA A 254 -8.00 -13.40 1.12
N GLY A 255 -8.50 -14.48 0.55
CA GLY A 255 -7.78 -15.37 -0.33
C GLY A 255 -8.68 -15.86 -1.45
N HIS A 256 -8.21 -15.74 -2.69
CA HIS A 256 -8.95 -16.14 -3.87
C HIS A 256 -8.11 -17.11 -4.68
N PHE A 257 -8.60 -18.34 -4.84
CA PHE A 257 -8.04 -19.25 -5.84
C PHE A 257 -8.37 -18.75 -7.25
N LEU A 258 -7.45 -18.91 -8.18
CA LEU A 258 -7.57 -18.49 -9.57
C LEU A 258 -7.82 -19.70 -10.50
N ASP A 259 -8.54 -20.71 -10.00
CA ASP A 259 -8.79 -22.00 -10.65
C ASP A 259 -10.14 -22.08 -11.40
N SER A 260 -10.97 -21.05 -11.27
CA SER A 260 -12.32 -20.99 -11.86
C SER A 260 -12.71 -19.55 -12.20
N VAL A 261 -13.59 -19.41 -13.19
CA VAL A 261 -14.07 -18.12 -13.69
C VAL A 261 -14.68 -17.29 -12.56
N GLU A 262 -15.48 -17.90 -11.68
CA GLU A 262 -16.16 -17.23 -10.59
C GLU A 262 -15.18 -16.70 -9.54
N ARG A 263 -14.15 -17.49 -9.20
CA ARG A 263 -13.17 -17.08 -8.18
C ARG A 263 -12.15 -16.08 -8.72
N ALA A 264 -11.75 -16.21 -9.99
CA ALA A 264 -10.90 -15.25 -10.66
C ALA A 264 -11.59 -13.88 -10.75
N ARG A 265 -12.89 -13.86 -11.04
CA ARG A 265 -13.73 -12.65 -10.97
C ARG A 265 -13.80 -12.07 -9.57
N ALA A 266 -14.02 -12.90 -8.55
CA ALA A 266 -14.06 -12.42 -7.18
C ALA A 266 -12.74 -11.75 -6.77
N ALA A 267 -11.60 -12.28 -7.21
CA ALA A 267 -10.29 -11.65 -6.99
C ALA A 267 -10.21 -10.27 -7.68
N ALA A 268 -10.58 -10.19 -8.96
CA ALA A 268 -10.56 -8.95 -9.72
C ALA A 268 -11.51 -7.90 -9.14
N ASP A 269 -12.74 -8.30 -8.81
CA ASP A 269 -13.74 -7.41 -8.21
C ASP A 269 -13.26 -6.89 -6.85
N ALA A 270 -12.59 -7.72 -6.04
CA ALA A 270 -12.04 -7.29 -4.76
C ALA A 270 -10.91 -6.25 -4.91
N VAL A 271 -10.04 -6.39 -5.92
CA VAL A 271 -9.00 -5.38 -6.21
C VAL A 271 -9.61 -4.07 -6.69
N GLU A 272 -10.53 -4.14 -7.64
CA GLU A 272 -11.19 -2.94 -8.18
C GLU A 272 -12.04 -2.23 -7.12
N ASN A 273 -12.67 -2.98 -6.22
CA ASN A 273 -13.37 -2.44 -5.05
C ASN A 273 -12.44 -1.58 -4.17
N ILE A 274 -11.18 -1.98 -3.99
CA ILE A 274 -10.19 -1.19 -3.24
C ILE A 274 -9.88 0.12 -3.97
N LEU A 275 -9.76 0.09 -5.31
CA LEU A 275 -9.53 1.31 -6.11
C LEU A 275 -10.68 2.30 -5.97
N ASP A 276 -11.91 1.81 -6.16
CA ASP A 276 -13.12 2.60 -5.98
C ASP A 276 -13.25 3.15 -4.55
N TYR A 277 -12.85 2.38 -3.53
CA TYR A 277 -12.81 2.83 -2.13
C TYR A 277 -11.76 3.92 -1.91
N GLY A 278 -10.58 3.78 -2.52
CA GLY A 278 -9.53 4.80 -2.48
C GLY A 278 -10.04 6.15 -2.97
N VAL A 279 -10.73 6.16 -4.11
CA VAL A 279 -11.30 7.39 -4.68
C VAL A 279 -12.45 7.95 -3.84
N ASN A 280 -13.41 7.09 -3.46
CA ASN A 280 -14.67 7.57 -2.89
C ASN A 280 -14.60 7.83 -1.38
N THR A 281 -13.63 7.23 -0.69
CA THR A 281 -13.51 7.31 0.78
C THR A 281 -12.19 7.89 1.24
N LEU A 282 -11.04 7.45 0.68
CA LEU A 282 -9.73 7.93 1.15
C LEU A 282 -9.36 9.31 0.62
N LEU A 283 -9.59 9.56 -0.67
CA LEU A 283 -9.22 10.84 -1.30
C LEU A 283 -9.87 12.06 -0.62
N PRO A 284 -11.18 12.09 -0.30
CA PRO A 284 -11.77 13.23 0.39
C PRO A 284 -11.07 13.54 1.71
N GLY A 285 -10.80 12.52 2.53
CA GLY A 285 -10.11 12.69 3.82
C GLY A 285 -8.67 13.18 3.68
N ILE A 286 -7.95 12.79 2.62
CA ILE A 286 -6.61 13.30 2.32
C ILE A 286 -6.68 14.77 1.88
N CYS A 287 -7.64 15.13 1.02
CA CYS A 287 -7.87 16.51 0.60
C CYS A 287 -8.17 17.42 1.78
N ASP A 288 -9.10 17.01 2.65
CA ASP A 288 -9.47 17.77 3.86
C ASP A 288 -8.26 17.99 4.78
N ALA A 289 -7.44 16.95 4.96
CA ALA A 289 -6.22 17.04 5.76
C ALA A 289 -5.18 17.97 5.12
N LEU A 290 -4.97 17.92 3.80
CA LEU A 290 -4.05 18.85 3.12
C LEU A 290 -4.49 20.32 3.29
N ASP A 291 -5.79 20.60 3.23
CA ASP A 291 -6.32 21.95 3.45
C ASP A 291 -6.16 22.39 4.91
N ALA A 292 -6.36 21.49 5.86
CA ALA A 292 -6.09 21.75 7.28
C ALA A 292 -4.59 21.99 7.55
N TYR A 293 -3.71 21.16 6.99
CA TYR A 293 -2.26 21.34 7.08
C TYR A 293 -1.82 22.70 6.53
N LYS A 294 -2.39 23.13 5.39
CA LYS A 294 -2.09 24.45 4.85
C LYS A 294 -2.45 25.57 5.81
N THR A 295 -3.60 25.45 6.46
CA THR A 295 -4.09 26.41 7.45
C THR A 295 -3.16 26.45 8.66
N ALA A 296 -2.72 25.29 9.15
CA ALA A 296 -1.76 25.18 10.24
C ALA A 296 -0.40 25.83 9.90
N MET A 297 0.11 25.60 8.68
CA MET A 297 1.34 26.27 8.21
C MET A 297 1.22 27.79 8.14
N ALA A 298 0.07 28.31 7.70
CA ALA A 298 -0.16 29.75 7.67
C ALA A 298 -0.20 30.35 9.08
N ALA A 299 -0.94 29.72 10.00
CA ALA A 299 -1.01 30.16 11.40
C ALA A 299 0.36 30.15 12.10
N ALA A 300 1.19 29.14 11.84
CA ALA A 300 2.54 29.07 12.39
C ALA A 300 3.47 30.18 11.84
N ARG A 301 3.23 30.64 10.61
CA ARG A 301 3.98 31.76 10.00
C ARG A 301 3.55 33.12 10.55
N ASP A 302 2.26 33.30 10.83
CA ASP A 302 1.69 34.57 11.28
C ASP A 302 1.83 34.80 12.80
N GLY A 303 2.16 33.74 13.56
CA GLY A 303 2.43 33.79 15.00
C GLY A 303 3.91 33.95 15.38
N LEU A 304 4.79 34.18 14.40
CA LEU A 304 6.20 34.57 14.55
C LEU A 304 6.37 36.09 14.36
#